data_AF-A0AAP5QHA3-F1
#
_entry.id   AF-A0AAP5QHA3-F1
#
_cell.length_a   1.000
_cell.length_b   1.000
_cell.length_c   1.000
_cell.angle_alpha   90.00
_cell.angle_beta   90.00
_cell.angle_gamma   90.00
#
_symmetry.space_group_name_H-M   'P 1'
#
loop_
_entity.id
_entity.type
_entity.pdbx_description
1 polymer ?
#
loop_
_entity_poly.entity_id
_entity_poly.type
_entity_poly.pdbx_seq_one_letter_code
_entity_poly.pdbx_strand_id
1 'polypeptide(L)'
;MLTLTKRDLAILDGAQPEYEVFLVETGEGEEEREGWWLMNVKIPSEAKVYVVQTALGRTKLWKRLDIAIDFVKETCPRIDSVHVLLRREKD
;
A
#
# COMPACT_ATOMS: atom_id res chain seq x y z
N MET A 1 -13.06 5.50 2.40
CA MET A 1 -11.69 4.96 2.26
C MET A 1 -10.73 6.00 2.79
N LEU A 2 -9.85 5.65 3.73
CA LEU A 2 -8.82 6.56 4.23
C LEU A 2 -7.62 6.55 3.28
N THR A 3 -6.93 7.68 3.17
CA THR A 3 -5.91 7.88 2.13
C THR A 3 -4.68 8.55 2.68
N LEU A 4 -3.51 8.22 2.11
CA LEU A 4 -2.23 8.83 2.39
C LEU A 4 -1.57 9.26 1.10
N THR A 5 -1.04 10.47 1.04
CA THR A 5 -0.12 10.87 -0.01
C THR A 5 1.29 10.35 0.28
N LYS A 6 2.21 10.43 -0.70
CA LYS A 6 3.64 10.16 -0.46
C LYS A 6 4.22 11.01 0.67
N ARG A 7 3.74 12.25 0.83
CA ARG A 7 4.15 13.14 1.90
C ARG A 7 3.67 12.64 3.27
N ASP A 8 2.42 12.20 3.36
CA ASP A 8 1.86 11.69 4.61
C ASP A 8 2.57 10.41 5.05
N LEU A 9 2.96 9.54 4.10
CA LEU A 9 3.78 8.37 4.37
C LEU A 9 5.14 8.73 4.97
N ALA A 10 5.84 9.72 4.41
CA ALA A 10 7.13 10.16 4.93
C ALA A 10 7.01 10.74 6.36
N ILE A 11 5.90 11.42 6.66
CA ILE A 11 5.61 11.91 8.02
C ILE A 11 5.32 10.72 8.95
N LEU A 12 4.51 9.75 8.50
CA LEU A 12 4.18 8.55 9.26
C LEU A 12 5.45 7.76 9.61
N ASP A 13 6.33 7.49 8.65
CA ASP A 13 7.60 6.80 8.85
C ASP A 13 8.51 7.51 9.86
N GLY A 14 8.48 8.85 9.85
CA GLY A 14 9.21 9.68 10.79
C GLY A 14 8.65 9.64 12.22
N ALA A 15 7.32 9.52 12.37
CA ALA A 15 6.61 9.82 13.60
C ALA A 15 6.04 8.59 14.33
N GLN A 16 5.74 7.50 13.63
CA GLN A 16 5.12 6.31 14.21
C GLN A 16 5.93 5.04 13.89
N PRO A 17 6.36 4.27 14.90
CA PRO A 17 7.15 3.06 14.67
C PRO A 17 6.31 1.80 14.36
N GLU A 18 5.01 1.80 14.63
CA GLU A 18 4.19 0.56 14.70
C GLU A 18 3.26 0.34 13.50
N TYR A 19 3.51 0.96 12.35
CA TYR A 19 2.67 0.75 11.17
C TYR A 19 3.12 -0.46 10.34
N GLU A 20 2.17 -1.09 9.68
CA GLU A 20 2.39 -2.26 8.82
C GLU A 20 2.07 -1.91 7.36
N VAL A 21 2.89 -2.40 6.43
CA VAL A 21 2.69 -2.22 4.99
C VAL A 21 2.29 -3.55 4.34
N PHE A 22 1.22 -3.51 3.56
CA PHE A 22 0.72 -4.62 2.77
C PHE A 22 0.65 -4.24 1.29
N LEU A 23 1.23 -5.06 0.42
CA LEU A 23 1.00 -5.02 -1.01
C LEU A 23 -0.03 -6.11 -1.35
N VAL A 24 -1.21 -5.67 -1.76
CA VAL A 24 -2.37 -6.52 -2.02
C VAL A 24 -2.65 -6.55 -3.52
N GLU A 25 -2.78 -7.75 -4.06
CA GLU A 25 -3.20 -7.93 -5.45
C GLU A 25 -4.70 -7.62 -5.62
N THR A 26 -5.04 -6.82 -6.63
CA THR A 26 -6.43 -6.42 -6.97
C THR A 26 -7.17 -7.53 -7.72
N GLY A 27 -8.48 -7.66 -7.50
CA GLY A 27 -9.33 -8.71 -8.09
C GLY A 27 -10.33 -8.24 -9.16
N GLU A 28 -11.14 -9.19 -9.68
CA GLU A 28 -12.20 -8.96 -10.68
C GLU A 28 -13.26 -7.95 -10.18
N GLY A 29 -13.55 -6.94 -11.00
CA GLY A 29 -14.46 -5.83 -10.70
C GLY A 29 -13.84 -4.45 -10.97
N GLU A 30 -12.51 -4.39 -11.01
CA GLU A 30 -11.75 -3.29 -11.61
C GLU A 30 -11.29 -3.72 -13.00
N GLU A 31 -12.19 -3.68 -14.00
CA GLU A 31 -12.05 -4.32 -15.33
C GLU A 31 -10.74 -4.00 -16.10
N GLU A 32 -9.96 -2.99 -15.69
CA GLU A 32 -8.65 -2.66 -16.30
C GLU A 32 -7.44 -2.86 -15.37
N ARG A 33 -7.65 -3.31 -14.13
CA ARG A 33 -6.62 -3.30 -13.09
C ARG A 33 -6.54 -4.58 -12.28
N GLU A 34 -7.14 -5.67 -12.72
CA GLU A 34 -6.91 -6.99 -12.13
C GLU A 34 -5.41 -7.38 -12.18
N GLY A 35 -4.92 -7.97 -11.09
CA GLY A 35 -3.51 -8.38 -10.98
C GLY A 35 -2.53 -7.21 -10.75
N TRP A 36 -3.04 -6.00 -10.52
CA TRP A 36 -2.22 -4.88 -10.10
C TRP A 36 -2.07 -4.90 -8.57
N TRP A 37 -1.12 -4.12 -8.09
CA TRP A 37 -0.78 -4.06 -6.69
C TRP A 37 -1.31 -2.77 -6.09
N LEU A 38 -1.98 -2.90 -4.94
CA LEU A 38 -2.40 -1.82 -4.06
C LEU A 38 -1.54 -1.83 -2.80
N MET A 39 -1.16 -0.65 -2.30
CA MET A 39 -0.49 -0.52 -1.03
C MET A 39 -1.50 -0.10 0.05
N ASN A 40 -1.68 -0.98 1.03
CA ASN A 40 -2.41 -0.72 2.27
C ASN A 40 -1.41 -0.43 3.39
N VAL A 41 -1.69 0.63 4.15
CA VAL A 41 -0.96 0.99 5.36
C VAL A 41 -1.90 0.84 6.55
N LYS A 42 -1.54 -0.03 7.48
CA LYS A 42 -2.34 -0.31 8.66
C LYS A 42 -1.63 0.25 9.89
N ILE A 43 -2.40 0.99 10.69
CA ILE A 43 -1.94 1.49 11.99
C ILE A 43 -2.72 0.71 13.05
N PRO A 44 -2.13 -0.33 13.67
CA PRO A 44 -2.85 -1.22 14.58
C PRO A 44 -3.53 -0.50 15.74
N SER A 45 -2.85 0.51 16.33
CA SER A 45 -3.36 1.31 17.45
C SER A 45 -4.62 2.12 17.10
N GLU A 46 -4.81 2.46 15.83
CA GLU A 46 -5.98 3.22 15.36
C GLU A 46 -7.07 2.33 14.74
N ALA A 47 -6.82 1.03 14.57
CA ALA A 47 -7.68 0.10 13.83
C ALA A 47 -8.08 0.62 12.43
N LYS A 48 -7.20 1.41 11.81
CA LYS A 48 -7.43 2.05 10.49
C LYS A 48 -6.53 1.45 9.43
N VAL A 49 -7.07 1.39 8.22
CA VAL A 49 -6.34 1.03 7.00
C VAL A 49 -6.45 2.18 6.00
N TYR A 50 -5.31 2.58 5.47
CA TYR A 50 -5.15 3.65 4.49
C TYR A 50 -4.67 3.07 3.18
N VAL A 51 -5.07 3.69 2.07
CA VAL A 51 -4.47 3.44 0.75
C VAL A 51 -3.60 4.61 0.31
N VAL A 52 -2.59 4.33 -0.49
CA VAL A 52 -1.72 5.37 -1.04
C VAL A 52 -2.37 6.04 -2.24
N GLN A 53 -2.28 7.37 -2.31
CA GLN A 53 -2.73 8.17 -3.44
C GLN A 53 -1.59 8.77 -4.26
N THR A 54 -1.86 8.95 -5.55
CA THR A 54 -1.08 9.78 -6.46
C THR A 54 -1.28 11.26 -6.14
N ALA A 55 -0.41 12.12 -6.69
CA ALA A 55 -0.58 13.57 -6.57
C ALA A 55 -1.90 14.10 -7.16
N LEU A 56 -2.59 13.30 -7.99
CA LEU A 56 -3.89 13.62 -8.58
C LEU A 56 -5.08 13.13 -7.73
N GLY A 57 -4.83 12.67 -6.50
CA GLY A 57 -5.89 12.17 -5.59
C GLY A 57 -6.50 10.83 -5.99
N ARG A 58 -5.91 10.13 -6.96
CA ARG A 58 -6.32 8.76 -7.34
C ARG A 58 -5.54 7.74 -6.54
N THR A 59 -6.16 6.61 -6.19
CA THR A 59 -5.45 5.45 -5.62
C THR A 59 -4.26 5.07 -6.49
N LYS A 60 -3.09 4.95 -5.86
CA LYS A 60 -1.87 4.52 -6.53
C LYS A 60 -1.89 3.00 -6.63
N LEU A 61 -1.75 2.52 -7.86
CA LEU A 61 -1.65 1.10 -8.18
C LEU A 61 -0.40 0.87 -9.03
N TRP A 62 0.14 -0.33 -8.95
CA TRP A 62 1.33 -0.73 -9.70
C TRP A 62 1.04 -1.99 -10.51
N LYS A 63 1.38 -1.98 -11.80
CA LYS A 63 1.29 -3.18 -12.65
C LYS A 63 2.26 -4.30 -12.25
N ARG A 64 3.34 -3.94 -11.54
CA ARG A 64 4.42 -4.86 -11.19
C ARG A 64 4.77 -4.74 -9.72
N LEU A 65 4.91 -5.89 -9.05
CA LEU A 65 5.23 -5.97 -7.63
C LEU A 65 6.60 -5.35 -7.30
N ASP A 66 7.61 -5.54 -8.15
CA ASP A 66 8.96 -5.02 -7.89
C ASP A 66 8.98 -3.49 -7.82
N ILE A 67 8.23 -2.80 -8.69
CA ILE A 67 8.10 -1.34 -8.65
C ILE A 67 7.34 -0.88 -7.40
N ALA A 68 6.35 -1.66 -6.94
CA ALA A 68 5.65 -1.36 -5.70
C ALA A 68 6.58 -1.51 -4.49
N ILE A 69 7.43 -2.55 -4.45
CA ILE A 69 8.45 -2.76 -3.42
C ILE A 69 9.47 -1.63 -3.41
N ASP A 70 9.96 -1.20 -4.58
CA ASP A 70 10.93 -0.09 -4.67
C ASP A 70 10.34 1.22 -4.15
N PHE A 71 9.06 1.48 -4.42
CA PHE A 71 8.36 2.62 -3.83
C PHE A 71 8.33 2.53 -2.30
N VAL A 72 8.01 1.35 -1.73
CA VAL A 72 7.99 1.16 -0.28
C VAL A 72 9.37 1.40 0.34
N LYS A 73 10.44 0.89 -0.27
CA LYS A 73 11.81 1.14 0.20
C LYS A 73 12.17 2.63 0.20
N GLU A 74 11.70 3.36 -0.81
CA GLU A 74 11.93 4.80 -0.93
C GLU A 74 11.15 5.60 0.13
N THR A 75 9.91 5.19 0.44
CA THR A 75 8.99 6.00 1.27
C THR A 75 8.89 5.57 2.73
N CYS A 76 9.22 4.32 3.01
CA CYS A 76 9.08 3.68 4.32
C CYS A 76 10.40 2.99 4.72
N PRO A 77 11.53 3.70 4.74
CA PRO A 77 12.85 3.08 4.93
C PRO A 77 13.06 2.45 6.31
N ARG A 78 12.19 2.72 7.29
CA ARG A 78 12.32 2.23 8.67
C ARG A 78 11.54 0.95 8.96
N ILE A 79 10.74 0.45 8.02
CA ILE A 79 10.02 -0.80 8.23
C ILE A 79 10.95 -1.99 7.96
N ASP A 80 10.85 -3.01 8.80
CA ASP A 80 11.68 -4.21 8.67
C ASP A 80 11.11 -5.21 7.66
N SER A 81 9.83 -5.09 7.32
CA SER A 81 9.16 -6.04 6.43
C SER A 81 7.99 -5.44 5.66
N VAL A 82 7.66 -6.09 4.54
CA VAL A 82 6.49 -5.81 3.70
C VAL A 82 5.73 -7.11 3.54
N HIS A 83 4.42 -7.09 3.82
CA HIS A 83 3.56 -8.24 3.59
C HIS A 83 3.03 -8.23 2.17
N VAL A 84 3.20 -9.34 1.44
CA VAL A 84 2.65 -9.51 0.09
C VAL A 84 1.45 -10.46 0.18
N LEU A 85 0.27 -9.96 -0.17
CA LEU A 85 -0.97 -10.71 -0.13
C LEU A 85 -1.45 -10.97 -1.55
N LEU A 86 -1.24 -12.21 -2.00
CA LEU A 86 -1.78 -12.72 -3.26
C LEU A 86 -3.28 -12.93 -3.11
N ARG A 87 -4.02 -12.75 -4.21
CA ARG A 87 -5.42 -13.20 -4.27
C ARG A 87 -5.45 -14.71 -4.03
N ARG A 88 -6.35 -15.17 -3.14
CA ARG A 88 -6.73 -16.58 -3.13
C ARG A 88 -7.56 -16.85 -4.38
N GLU A 89 -7.15 -17.83 -5.18
CA GLU A 89 -8.04 -18.42 -6.18
C GLU A 89 -9.31 -18.88 -5.46
N LYS A 90 -10.48 -18.49 -5.98
CA LYS A 90 -11.73 -19.10 -5.54
C LYS A 90 -11.80 -20.45 -6.26
N ASP A 91 -11.76 -21.53 -5.48
CA ASP A 91 -12.03 -22.90 -5.94
C ASP A 91 -13.40 -23.00 -6.65
#